data_AF-A0A8J3QBL7-F1
#
_entry.id   AF-A0A8J3QBL7-F1
#
_cell.length_a   1.000
_cell.length_b   1.000
_cell.length_c   1.000
_cell.angle_alpha   90.00
_cell.angle_beta   90.00
_cell.angle_gamma   90.00
#
_symmetry.space_group_name_H-M   'P 1'
#
loop_
_entity.id
_entity.type
_entity.pdbx_description
1 polymer ?
#
loop_
_entity_poly.entity_id
_entity_poly.type
_entity_poly.pdbx_seq_one_letter_code
_entity_poly.pdbx_strand_id
1 'polypeptide(L)'
;MSDTDLGQVVIQRVDWSRYWTSTGSPELFGNILSKLLQAGTPDESREVWNGIENSVFAQDTIFSAVEPTIDVIPAALVEDRP
;
A
#
# COMPACT_ATOMS: atom_id res chain seq x y z
N MET A 1 2.61 -5.61 -24.40
CA MET A 1 2.12 -4.29 -23.97
C MET A 1 2.09 -4.38 -22.46
N SER A 2 2.89 -3.61 -21.73
CA SER A 2 2.85 -3.67 -20.26
C SER A 2 1.45 -3.23 -19.81
N ASP A 3 0.68 -4.16 -19.23
CA ASP A 3 -0.43 -3.78 -18.36
C ASP A 3 0.14 -2.82 -17.33
N THR A 4 -0.41 -1.61 -17.32
CA THR A 4 0.11 -0.52 -16.50
C THR A 4 -0.52 -0.66 -15.13
N ASP A 5 0.11 -1.42 -14.22
CA ASP A 5 -0.35 -1.64 -12.83
C ASP A 5 -0.76 -0.29 -12.19
N LEU A 6 -2.06 -0.04 -12.20
CA LEU A 6 -2.65 1.22 -11.75
C LEU A 6 -2.38 1.46 -10.27
N GLY A 7 -2.26 0.40 -9.47
CA GLY A 7 -1.83 0.49 -8.08
C GLY A 7 -0.41 1.04 -7.97
N GLN A 8 0.54 0.55 -8.79
CA GLN A 8 1.91 1.08 -8.82
C GLN A 8 1.96 2.53 -9.29
N VAL A 9 1.11 2.92 -10.25
CA VAL A 9 1.01 4.31 -10.70
C VAL A 9 0.57 5.23 -9.56
N VAL A 10 -0.42 4.82 -8.77
CA VAL A 10 -0.86 5.59 -7.59
C VAL A 10 0.27 5.67 -6.56
N ILE A 11 0.96 4.55 -6.27
CA ILE A 11 2.09 4.53 -5.33
C ILE A 11 3.17 5.54 -5.75
N GLN A 12 3.51 5.63 -7.03
CA GLN A 12 4.53 6.55 -7.53
C GLN A 12 4.12 8.03 -7.50
N ARG A 13 2.81 8.32 -7.50
CA ARG A 13 2.27 9.70 -7.51
C ARG A 13 2.13 10.30 -6.12
N VAL A 14 2.08 9.46 -5.09
CA VAL A 14 1.97 9.91 -3.70
C VAL A 14 3.34 10.37 -3.19
N ASP A 15 3.42 11.60 -2.70
CA ASP A 15 4.58 12.08 -1.95
C ASP A 15 4.53 11.53 -0.52
N TRP A 16 5.01 10.30 -0.36
CA TRP A 16 4.94 9.55 0.90
C TRP A 16 5.60 10.27 2.08
N SER A 17 6.61 11.11 1.82
CA SER A 17 7.34 11.86 2.86
C SER A 17 6.45 12.80 3.70
N ARG A 18 5.25 13.14 3.19
CA ARG A 18 4.28 14.00 3.86
C ARG A 18 3.38 13.28 4.85
N TYR A 19 3.36 11.95 4.82
CA TYR A 19 2.46 11.14 5.63
C TYR A 19 3.21 10.51 6.78
N TRP A 20 2.52 10.22 7.87
CA TRP A 20 3.12 9.64 9.06
C TRP A 20 2.57 8.23 9.24
N THR A 21 3.37 7.33 9.79
CA THR A 21 3.01 5.95 10.15
C THR A 21 3.39 5.70 11.60
N SER A 22 2.83 4.65 12.21
CA SER A 22 3.20 4.25 13.58
C SER A 22 4.66 3.77 13.68
N THR A 23 5.22 3.29 12.57
CA THR A 23 6.59 2.77 12.49
C THR A 23 7.31 3.21 11.22
N GLY A 24 8.55 3.68 11.37
CA GLY A 24 9.52 3.86 10.27
C GLY A 24 9.43 5.17 9.46
N SER A 25 10.25 5.23 8.40
CA SER A 25 10.22 6.31 7.40
C SER A 25 8.99 6.12 6.48
N PRO A 26 8.21 7.17 6.22
CA PRO A 26 7.06 7.12 5.30
C PRO A 26 7.42 6.63 3.89
N GLU A 27 8.66 6.83 3.44
CA GLU A 27 9.16 6.36 2.14
C GLU A 27 9.23 4.82 2.05
N LEU A 28 9.37 4.13 3.19
CA LEU A 28 9.32 2.68 3.24
C LEU A 28 7.90 2.15 3.04
N PHE A 29 6.88 2.97 3.27
CA PHE A 29 5.49 2.56 3.22
C PHE A 29 4.99 2.33 1.78
N GLY A 30 5.36 3.20 0.84
CA GLY A 30 5.11 2.96 -0.59
C GLY A 30 5.71 1.64 -1.08
N ASN A 31 6.91 1.28 -0.59
CA ASN A 31 7.55 -0.01 -0.90
C ASN A 31 6.78 -1.21 -0.33
N ILE A 32 6.16 -1.08 0.85
CA ILE A 32 5.34 -2.15 1.45
C ILE A 32 4.08 -2.37 0.61
N LEU A 33 3.44 -1.30 0.14
CA LEU A 33 2.30 -1.41 -0.78
C LEU A 33 2.70 -2.03 -2.13
N SER A 34 3.86 -1.66 -2.68
CA SER A 34 4.34 -2.30 -3.91
C SER A 34 4.56 -3.80 -3.74
N LYS A 35 5.04 -4.25 -2.56
CA LYS A 35 5.16 -5.68 -2.24
C LYS A 35 3.80 -6.37 -2.14
N LEU A 36 2.79 -5.70 -1.59
CA LEU A 36 1.43 -6.25 -1.53
C LEU A 36 0.87 -6.51 -2.93
N LEU A 37 1.09 -5.58 -3.87
CA LEU A 37 0.63 -5.73 -5.25
C LEU A 37 1.35 -6.85 -6.00
N GLN A 38 2.60 -7.12 -5.64
CA GLN A 38 3.45 -8.16 -6.23
C GLN A 38 3.32 -9.53 -5.55
N ALA A 39 2.58 -9.64 -4.44
CA ALA A 39 2.41 -10.89 -3.72
C ALA A 39 1.74 -11.93 -4.62
N GLY A 40 2.38 -13.10 -4.76
CA GLY A 40 1.92 -14.17 -5.65
C GLY A 40 0.95 -15.14 -4.98
N THR A 41 0.88 -15.11 -3.65
CA THR A 41 0.06 -16.02 -2.85
C THR A 41 -0.77 -15.29 -1.79
N PRO A 42 -1.92 -15.86 -1.36
CA PRO A 42 -2.71 -15.29 -0.27
C PRO A 42 -1.96 -15.15 1.05
N ASP A 43 -1.01 -16.03 1.34
CA ASP A 43 -0.25 -16.00 2.59
C ASP A 43 0.79 -14.87 2.59
N GLU A 44 1.49 -14.66 1.47
CA GLU A 44 2.36 -13.48 1.29
C GLU A 44 1.56 -12.18 1.38
N SER A 45 0.39 -12.11 0.73
CA SER A 45 -0.49 -10.94 0.83
C SER A 45 -0.92 -10.66 2.26
N ARG A 46 -1.23 -11.72 3.04
CA ARG A 46 -1.63 -11.57 4.45
C ARG A 46 -0.47 -11.08 5.31
N GLU A 47 0.74 -11.59 5.11
CA GLU A 47 1.91 -11.15 5.85
C GLU A 47 2.20 -9.67 5.60
N VAL A 48 2.19 -9.24 4.33
CA VAL A 48 2.41 -7.84 3.96
C VAL A 48 1.27 -6.94 4.48
N TRP A 49 0.02 -7.40 4.40
CA TRP A 49 -1.15 -6.68 4.92
C TRP A 49 -1.06 -6.44 6.42
N ASN A 50 -0.65 -7.45 7.20
CA ASN A 50 -0.48 -7.29 8.65
C ASN A 50 0.55 -6.20 8.98
N GLY A 51 1.60 -6.05 8.17
CA GLY A 51 2.56 -4.95 8.33
C GLY A 51 1.93 -3.58 8.07
N ILE A 52 1.07 -3.47 7.05
CA ILE A 52 0.33 -2.25 6.72
C ILE A 52 -0.65 -1.89 7.83
N GLU A 53 -1.43 -2.87 8.29
CA GLU A 53 -2.44 -2.67 9.33
C GLU A 53 -1.82 -2.15 10.62
N ASN A 54 -0.71 -2.75 11.07
CA ASN A 54 0.03 -2.29 12.24
C ASN A 54 0.72 -0.92 12.04
N SER A 55 0.92 -0.49 10.80
CA SER A 55 1.58 0.78 10.46
C SER A 55 0.61 1.97 10.33
N VAL A 56 -0.62 1.69 9.90
CA VAL A 56 -1.63 2.71 9.55
C VAL A 56 -2.80 2.77 10.53
N PHE A 57 -3.09 1.65 11.21
CA PHE A 57 -4.27 1.48 12.06
C PHE A 57 -3.91 1.03 13.49
N ALA A 58 -2.73 1.41 14.01
CA ALA A 58 -2.24 0.93 15.29
C ALA A 58 -3.10 1.41 16.48
N GLN A 59 -3.57 0.45 17.30
CA GLN A 59 -4.05 0.61 18.69
C GLN A 59 -4.84 1.91 18.98
N ASP A 60 -5.89 2.19 18.21
CA ASP A 60 -6.81 3.34 18.34
C ASP A 60 -6.38 4.64 17.62
N THR A 61 -5.30 4.62 16.84
CA THR A 61 -4.87 5.77 16.02
C THR A 61 -4.92 5.44 14.55
N ILE A 62 -5.61 6.29 13.79
CA ILE A 62 -5.56 6.29 12.32
C ILE A 62 -4.52 7.32 11.91
N PHE A 63 -3.48 6.88 11.22
CA PHE A 63 -2.41 7.75 10.75
C PHE A 63 -2.72 8.35 9.38
N SER A 64 -2.11 9.49 9.03
CA SER A 64 -2.41 10.20 7.79
C SER A 64 -2.11 9.40 6.52
N ALA A 65 -1.25 8.39 6.59
CA ALA A 65 -1.01 7.46 5.49
C ALA A 65 -2.22 6.59 5.11
N VAL A 66 -3.30 6.58 5.91
CA VAL A 66 -4.51 5.79 5.64
C VAL A 66 -5.18 6.15 4.31
N GLU A 67 -5.26 7.45 4.01
CA GLU A 67 -5.96 7.96 2.85
C GLU A 67 -5.28 7.50 1.55
N PRO A 68 -3.98 7.75 1.33
CA PRO A 68 -3.30 7.22 0.14
C PRO A 68 -3.22 5.68 0.12
N THR A 69 -3.27 5.00 1.27
CA THR A 69 -3.36 3.52 1.32
C THR A 69 -4.66 3.03 0.72
N ILE A 70 -5.78 3.66 1.10
CA ILE A 70 -7.12 3.31 0.62
C ILE A 70 -7.24 3.66 -0.87
N ASP A 71 -6.55 4.66 -1.40
CA ASP A 71 -6.59 4.97 -2.83
C ASP A 71 -5.87 3.94 -3.71
N VAL A 72 -4.80 3.31 -3.19
CA VAL A 72 -4.01 2.30 -3.91
C VAL A 72 -4.78 1.00 -4.12
N ILE A 73 -5.57 0.56 -3.13
CA ILE A 73 -6.22 -0.76 -3.15
C ILE A 73 -7.30 -0.88 -4.26
N PRO A 74 -8.27 0.04 -4.37
CA PRO A 74 -9.24 0.05 -5.47
C PRO A 74 -8.57 0.24 -6.82
N ALA A 75 -7.53 1.08 -6.92
CA ALA A 75 -6.79 1.25 -8.17
C ALA A 75 -6.19 -0.07 -8.67
N ALA A 76 -5.66 -0.89 -7.76
CA ALA A 76 -5.15 -2.23 -8.08
C ALA A 76 -6.24 -3.28 -8.36
N LEU A 77 -7.48 -3.06 -7.92
CA LEU A 77 -8.61 -3.99 -8.12
C LEU A 77 -9.45 -3.67 -9.36
N VAL A 78 -9.37 -2.44 -9.89
CA VAL A 78 -10.04 -2.03 -11.14
C VAL A 78 -9.31 -2.58 -12.37
N GLU A 79 -8.08 -3.05 -12.21
CA GLU A 79 -7.44 -3.94 -13.17
C GLU A 79 -8.07 -5.32 -13.12
N ASP A 80 -8.82 -5.67 -14.17
CA ASP A 80 -9.10 -7.06 -14.49
C ASP A 80 -7.75 -7.77 -14.65
N ARG A 81 -7.37 -8.56 -13.63
CA ARG A 81 -6.22 -9.45 -13.74
C ARG A 81 -6.54 -10.49 -14.84
N PRO A 82 -5.67 -10.70 -15.84
CA PRO A 82 -5.89 -11.68 -16.90
C PRO A 82 -5.99 -13.12 -16.37
#